data_AF-A0A8C8A3G1-F1
#
_entry.id   AF-A0A8C8A3G1-F1
#
_cell.length_a   1.000
_cell.length_b   1.000
_cell.length_c   1.000
_cell.angle_alpha   90.00
_cell.angle_beta   90.00
_cell.angle_gamma   90.00
#
_symmetry.space_group_name_H-M   'P 1'
#
loop_
_entity.id
_entity.type
_entity.pdbx_description
1 polymer ?
#
loop_
_entity_poly.entity_id
_entity_poly.type
_entity_poly.pdbx_seq_one_letter_code
_entity_poly.pdbx_strand_id
1 'polypeptide(L)'
;MGKVLSKIFGNKEMRILMLGLDAAGKTTILYKLKLGQSVTTIPTVGFNVETVTYKNVKFNVWDVGGQDKIRPLWRHYYTGTQGLIFVVDCADRDRIDEARQELHRIINDREMRDAIILIFANKQDLPDLPPFPSAHLTGFLF
;
A
#
# COMPACT_ATOMS: atom_id res chain seq x y z
N MET A 1 -8.40 31.65 -22.91
CA MET A 1 -7.03 31.38 -22.40
C MET A 1 -6.89 30.17 -21.45
N GLY A 2 -7.93 29.65 -20.78
CA GLY A 2 -7.76 28.67 -19.68
C GLY A 2 -7.80 27.15 -19.99
N LYS A 3 -8.13 26.71 -21.21
CA LYS A 3 -8.32 25.27 -21.55
C LYS A 3 -7.15 24.62 -22.31
N VAL A 4 -6.20 25.43 -22.79
CA VAL A 4 -5.08 24.94 -23.62
C VAL A 4 -3.89 24.56 -22.74
N LEU A 5 -3.65 25.28 -21.64
CA LEU A 5 -2.59 24.95 -20.69
C LEU A 5 -2.86 23.64 -19.94
N SER A 6 -4.11 23.32 -19.60
CA SER A 6 -4.48 22.04 -18.96
C SER A 6 -4.25 20.81 -19.84
N LYS A 7 -4.08 20.98 -21.16
CA LYS A 7 -3.72 19.91 -22.11
C LYS A 7 -2.22 19.69 -22.25
N ILE A 8 -1.39 20.63 -21.81
CA ILE A 8 0.09 20.54 -21.87
C ILE A 8 0.64 19.96 -20.55
N PHE A 9 -0.08 20.11 -19.44
CA PHE A 9 0.21 19.40 -18.19
C PHE A 9 -0.36 17.98 -18.26
N GLY A 10 0.40 17.07 -18.89
CA GLY A 10 0.07 15.65 -18.97
C GLY A 10 -0.27 15.07 -17.59
N ASN A 11 -1.27 14.17 -17.55
CA ASN A 11 -1.58 13.41 -16.35
C ASN A 11 -0.30 12.77 -15.82
N LYS A 12 0.10 13.12 -14.59
CA LYS A 12 1.27 12.51 -13.97
C LYS A 12 0.89 11.08 -13.61
N GLU A 13 1.59 10.11 -14.16
CA GLU A 13 1.39 8.70 -13.81
C GLU A 13 2.43 8.28 -12.78
N MET A 14 1.98 7.55 -11.76
CA MET A 14 2.84 7.04 -10.69
C MET A 14 2.58 5.55 -10.50
N ARG A 15 3.65 4.76 -10.47
CA ARG A 15 3.58 3.34 -10.12
C ARG A 15 3.68 3.17 -8.61
N ILE A 16 2.63 2.64 -8.02
CA ILE A 16 2.54 2.35 -6.59
C ILE A 16 2.50 0.84 -6.39
N LEU A 17 3.28 0.34 -5.46
CA LEU A 17 3.24 -1.04 -5.02
C LEU A 17 2.56 -1.11 -3.65
N MET A 18 1.56 -1.97 -3.50
CA MET A 18 0.84 -2.17 -2.24
C MET A 18 1.13 -3.56 -1.69
N LEU A 19 1.88 -3.60 -0.58
CA LEU A 19 2.33 -4.83 0.09
C LEU A 19 1.90 -4.85 1.56
N GLY A 20 2.13 -5.97 2.22
CA GLY A 20 1.68 -6.27 3.57
C GLY A 20 1.20 -7.71 3.67
N LEU A 21 1.04 -8.23 4.88
CA LEU A 21 0.64 -9.63 5.07
C LEU A 21 -0.76 -9.91 4.47
N ASP A 22 -1.08 -11.18 4.28
CA ASP A 22 -2.44 -11.61 3.94
C ASP A 22 -3.46 -11.12 4.99
N ALA A 23 -4.70 -10.92 4.55
CA ALA A 23 -5.80 -10.38 5.37
C ALA A 23 -5.59 -8.97 5.97
N ALA A 24 -4.48 -8.28 5.68
CA ALA A 24 -4.23 -6.92 6.19
C ALA A 24 -5.17 -5.83 5.63
N GLY A 25 -5.93 -6.13 4.57
CA GLY A 25 -6.93 -5.22 3.99
C GLY A 25 -6.49 -4.40 2.76
N LYS A 26 -5.39 -4.80 2.10
CA LYS A 26 -4.84 -4.16 0.90
C LYS A 26 -5.88 -3.97 -0.21
N THR A 27 -6.48 -5.06 -0.67
CA THR A 27 -7.49 -5.05 -1.75
C THR A 27 -8.73 -4.25 -1.35
N THR A 28 -9.13 -4.30 -0.08
CA THR A 28 -10.26 -3.50 0.45
C THR A 28 -9.97 -2.00 0.37
N ILE A 29 -8.76 -1.57 0.76
CA ILE A 29 -8.33 -0.17 0.64
C ILE A 29 -8.30 0.24 -0.83
N LEU A 30 -7.72 -0.58 -1.71
CA LEU A 30 -7.64 -0.30 -3.14
C LEU A 30 -9.03 -0.08 -3.75
N TYR A 31 -9.98 -0.97 -3.47
CA TYR A 31 -11.33 -0.83 -3.98
C TYR A 31 -12.11 0.31 -3.32
N LYS A 32 -11.87 0.61 -2.05
CA LYS A 32 -12.44 1.80 -1.42
C LYS A 32 -11.98 3.07 -2.12
N LEU A 33 -10.70 3.17 -2.47
CA LEU A 33 -10.14 4.30 -3.22
C LEU A 33 -10.66 4.37 -4.66
N LYS A 34 -10.83 3.22 -5.32
CA LYS A 34 -11.27 3.12 -6.72
C LYS A 34 -12.77 3.35 -6.91
N LEU A 35 -13.59 2.79 -6.04
CA LEU A 35 -15.05 2.70 -6.18
C LEU A 35 -15.82 3.57 -5.18
N GLY A 36 -15.14 4.16 -4.19
CA GLY A 36 -15.76 4.95 -3.12
C GLY A 36 -16.50 4.11 -2.06
N GLN A 37 -16.59 2.80 -2.23
CA GLN A 37 -17.29 1.87 -1.33
C GLN A 37 -16.44 0.64 -1.01
N SER A 38 -16.67 0.07 0.17
CA SER A 38 -16.03 -1.17 0.58
C SER A 38 -16.77 -2.33 -0.08
N VAL A 39 -16.04 -3.19 -0.75
CA VAL A 39 -16.58 -4.41 -1.36
C VAL A 39 -15.98 -5.62 -0.67
N THR A 40 -16.75 -6.70 -0.56
CA THR A 40 -16.25 -7.97 -0.04
C THR A 40 -15.20 -8.53 -0.99
N THR A 41 -14.03 -8.89 -0.47
CA THR A 41 -12.91 -9.42 -1.25
C THR A 41 -12.58 -10.84 -0.83
N ILE A 42 -12.12 -11.66 -1.78
CA ILE A 42 -11.54 -12.97 -1.52
C ILE A 42 -10.01 -12.79 -1.37
N PRO A 43 -9.31 -13.59 -0.54
CA PRO A 43 -7.85 -13.50 -0.44
C PRO A 43 -7.15 -13.55 -1.80
N THR A 44 -6.34 -12.53 -2.07
CA THR A 44 -5.56 -12.43 -3.31
C THR A 44 -4.46 -13.49 -3.32
N VAL A 45 -4.48 -14.36 -4.34
CA VAL A 45 -3.47 -15.43 -4.53
C VAL A 45 -2.27 -14.96 -5.35
N GLY A 46 -2.48 -13.99 -6.26
CA GLY A 46 -1.45 -13.44 -7.14
C GLY A 46 -1.30 -11.94 -6.98
N PHE A 47 -1.68 -11.19 -8.01
CA PHE A 47 -1.69 -9.74 -7.99
C PHE A 47 -2.94 -9.19 -8.68
N ASN A 48 -3.28 -7.94 -8.36
CA ASN A 48 -4.28 -7.14 -9.03
C ASN A 48 -3.65 -5.79 -9.41
N VAL A 49 -4.05 -5.23 -10.55
CA VAL A 49 -3.59 -3.91 -10.98
C VAL A 49 -4.78 -3.02 -11.26
N GLU A 50 -4.83 -1.89 -10.56
CA GLU A 50 -5.90 -0.90 -10.73
C GLU A 50 -5.32 0.49 -10.88
N THR A 51 -5.94 1.29 -11.75
CA THR A 51 -5.62 2.72 -11.84
C THR A 51 -6.57 3.52 -10.96
N VAL A 52 -6.05 4.20 -9.95
CA VAL A 52 -6.78 5.16 -9.11
C VAL A 52 -6.41 6.57 -9.55
N THR A 53 -7.40 7.37 -9.93
CA THR A 53 -7.18 8.77 -10.29
C THR A 53 -7.52 9.66 -9.11
N TYR A 54 -6.56 10.46 -8.66
CA TYR A 54 -6.81 11.51 -7.67
C TYR A 54 -6.27 12.84 -8.18
N LYS A 55 -7.17 13.82 -8.31
CA LYS A 55 -6.90 15.11 -8.99
C LYS A 55 -6.38 14.85 -10.42
N ASN A 56 -5.19 15.35 -10.76
CA ASN A 56 -4.54 15.21 -12.07
C ASN A 56 -3.45 14.12 -12.09
N VAL A 57 -3.43 13.24 -11.09
CA VAL A 57 -2.45 12.15 -10.96
C VAL A 57 -3.16 10.81 -11.08
N LYS A 58 -2.60 9.93 -11.90
CA LYS A 58 -3.03 8.53 -12.01
C LYS A 58 -2.04 7.64 -11.27
N PHE A 59 -2.54 6.91 -10.30
CA PHE A 59 -1.77 5.92 -9.55
C PHE A 59 -2.08 4.54 -10.13
N ASN A 60 -1.09 3.91 -10.75
CA ASN A 60 -1.15 2.52 -11.19
C ASN A 60 -0.72 1.66 -10.00
N VAL A 61 -1.70 1.14 -9.25
CA VAL A 61 -1.49 0.42 -8.00
C VAL A 61 -1.40 -1.07 -8.28
N TRP A 62 -0.27 -1.66 -7.90
CA TRP A 62 -0.03 -3.10 -7.92
C TRP A 62 -0.31 -3.66 -6.53
N ASP A 63 -1.48 -4.26 -6.33
CA ASP A 63 -1.85 -4.98 -5.10
C ASP A 63 -1.39 -6.42 -5.23
N VAL A 64 -0.52 -6.88 -4.33
CA VAL A 64 0.08 -8.22 -4.41
C VAL A 64 -0.34 -9.02 -3.18
N GLY A 65 -0.70 -10.29 -3.38
CA GLY A 65 -1.05 -11.20 -2.31
C GLY A 65 0.07 -11.30 -1.27
N GLY A 66 -0.32 -11.48 0.00
CA GLY A 66 0.60 -11.45 1.14
C GLY A 66 0.73 -12.76 1.89
N GLN A 67 0.26 -13.87 1.33
CA GLN A 67 0.40 -15.19 1.96
C GLN A 67 1.89 -15.57 1.97
N ASP A 68 2.35 -16.19 3.04
CA ASP A 68 3.77 -16.52 3.24
C ASP A 68 4.44 -17.15 2.00
N LYS A 69 3.79 -18.16 1.41
CA LYS A 69 4.29 -18.89 0.22
C LYS A 69 4.51 -18.03 -1.04
N ILE A 70 3.85 -16.88 -1.15
CA ILE A 70 3.91 -16.01 -2.35
C ILE A 70 4.72 -14.72 -2.11
N ARG A 71 5.06 -14.37 -0.86
CA ARG A 71 5.87 -13.18 -0.54
C ARG A 71 7.23 -13.15 -1.26
N PRO A 72 7.92 -14.27 -1.54
CA PRO A 72 9.15 -14.24 -2.34
C PRO A 72 8.97 -13.56 -3.71
N LEU A 73 7.75 -13.58 -4.28
CA LEU A 73 7.44 -12.97 -5.57
C LEU A 73 7.38 -11.44 -5.52
N TRP A 74 7.29 -10.82 -4.33
CA TRP A 74 7.20 -9.36 -4.18
C TRP A 74 8.35 -8.63 -4.86
N ARG A 75 9.56 -9.21 -4.84
CA ARG A 75 10.77 -8.65 -5.46
C ARG A 75 10.63 -8.42 -6.96
N HIS A 76 9.79 -9.20 -7.65
CA HIS A 76 9.55 -9.03 -9.08
C HIS A 76 8.80 -7.73 -9.41
N TYR A 77 8.22 -7.06 -8.40
CA TYR A 77 7.47 -5.83 -8.59
C TYR A 77 8.24 -4.57 -8.14
N TYR A 78 9.45 -4.69 -7.60
CA TYR A 78 10.20 -3.54 -7.06
C TYR A 78 10.68 -2.59 -8.15
N THR A 79 11.32 -3.11 -9.20
CA THR A 79 11.89 -2.30 -10.29
C THR A 79 10.86 -1.35 -10.86
N GLY A 80 11.13 -0.04 -10.82
CA GLY A 80 10.24 1.01 -11.32
C GLY A 80 9.08 1.39 -10.39
N THR A 81 9.03 0.86 -9.16
CA THR A 81 8.11 1.32 -8.12
C THR A 81 8.54 2.70 -7.62
N GLN A 82 7.63 3.67 -7.66
CA GLN A 82 7.87 5.04 -7.21
C GLN A 82 7.37 5.29 -5.79
N GLY A 83 6.43 4.46 -5.32
CA GLY A 83 5.95 4.50 -3.94
C GLY A 83 5.49 3.13 -3.46
N LEU A 84 5.77 2.84 -2.20
CA LEU A 84 5.31 1.67 -1.47
C LEU A 84 4.21 2.09 -0.51
N ILE A 85 3.07 1.42 -0.56
CA ILE A 85 2.09 1.41 0.53
C ILE A 85 2.23 0.06 1.23
N PHE A 86 2.72 0.07 2.47
CA PHE A 86 2.77 -1.13 3.30
C PHE A 86 1.61 -1.14 4.29
N VAL A 87 0.74 -2.13 4.20
CA VAL A 87 -0.47 -2.23 5.02
C VAL A 87 -0.23 -3.21 6.17
N VAL A 88 -0.42 -2.71 7.38
CA VAL A 88 -0.30 -3.47 8.64
C VAL A 88 -1.70 -3.70 9.20
N ASP A 89 -2.01 -4.96 9.52
CA ASP A 89 -3.17 -5.28 10.34
C ASP A 89 -2.86 -4.99 11.80
N CYS A 90 -3.45 -3.94 12.38
CA CYS A 90 -3.17 -3.62 13.78
C CYS A 90 -3.91 -4.50 14.79
N ALA A 91 -4.91 -5.26 14.35
CA ALA A 91 -5.60 -6.23 15.19
C ALA A 91 -4.85 -7.56 15.28
N ASP A 92 -4.00 -7.85 14.32
CA ASP A 92 -3.18 -9.05 14.31
C ASP A 92 -1.87 -8.85 15.07
N ARG A 93 -1.95 -8.89 16.40
CA ARG A 93 -0.82 -8.65 17.30
C ARG A 93 0.28 -9.70 17.16
N ASP A 94 -0.09 -10.94 16.88
CA ASP A 94 0.82 -12.07 16.78
C ASP A 94 1.75 -11.95 15.55
N ARG A 95 1.28 -11.32 14.48
CA ARG A 95 2.04 -11.16 13.22
C ARG A 95 2.64 -9.77 13.02
N ILE A 96 2.65 -8.91 14.03
CA ILE A 96 3.28 -7.58 13.93
C ILE A 96 4.78 -7.69 13.65
N ASP A 97 5.49 -8.58 14.35
CA ASP A 97 6.92 -8.77 14.16
C ASP A 97 7.25 -9.33 12.78
N GLU A 98 6.41 -10.21 12.26
CA GLU A 98 6.50 -10.74 10.91
C GLU A 98 6.34 -9.62 9.87
N ALA A 99 5.31 -8.76 10.03
CA ALA A 99 5.09 -7.61 9.16
C ALA A 99 6.27 -6.63 9.19
N ARG A 100 6.83 -6.36 10.37
CA ARG A 100 8.04 -5.54 10.55
C ARG A 100 9.23 -6.13 9.79
N GLN A 101 9.50 -7.43 9.95
CA GLN A 101 10.61 -8.09 9.27
C GLN A 101 10.47 -8.00 7.76
N GLU A 102 9.28 -8.23 7.21
CA GLU A 102 9.03 -8.10 5.78
C GLU A 102 9.22 -6.67 5.29
N LEU A 103 8.73 -5.67 6.03
CA LEU A 103 8.97 -4.26 5.71
C LEU A 103 10.46 -3.94 5.65
N HIS A 104 11.24 -4.35 6.66
CA HIS A 104 12.69 -4.15 6.66
C HIS A 104 13.37 -4.82 5.46
N ARG A 105 12.94 -6.02 5.05
CA ARG A 105 13.48 -6.68 3.85
C ARG A 105 13.19 -5.87 2.58
N ILE A 106 11.99 -5.28 2.47
CA ILE A 106 11.61 -4.48 1.30
C ILE A 106 12.42 -3.18 1.24
N ILE A 107 12.47 -2.41 2.33
CA ILE A 107 13.08 -1.06 2.33
C ILE A 107 14.61 -1.10 2.21
N ASN A 108 15.23 -2.23 2.58
CA ASN A 108 16.67 -2.45 2.40
C ASN A 108 17.02 -3.03 1.02
N ASP A 109 16.04 -3.33 0.18
CA ASP A 109 16.31 -3.73 -1.20
C ASP A 109 16.75 -2.52 -2.03
N ARG A 110 17.81 -2.70 -2.82
CA ARG A 110 18.40 -1.63 -3.65
C ARG A 110 17.40 -1.02 -4.64
N GLU A 111 16.44 -1.80 -5.14
CA GLU A 111 15.43 -1.34 -6.10
C GLU A 111 14.38 -0.42 -5.44
N MET A 112 14.28 -0.47 -4.10
CA MET A 112 13.31 0.31 -3.32
C MET A 112 13.90 1.57 -2.70
N ARG A 113 15.21 1.83 -2.89
CA ARG A 113 15.95 2.92 -2.24
C ARG A 113 15.33 4.31 -2.43
N ASP A 114 14.79 4.56 -3.62
CA ASP A 114 14.21 5.86 -3.99
C ASP A 114 12.67 5.89 -3.89
N ALA A 115 12.05 4.78 -3.50
CA ALA A 115 10.59 4.69 -3.38
C ALA A 115 10.11 5.46 -2.13
N ILE A 116 9.05 6.25 -2.31
CA ILE A 116 8.38 6.89 -1.17
C ILE A 116 7.60 5.84 -0.39
N ILE A 117 7.83 5.75 0.92
CA ILE A 117 7.18 4.75 1.77
C ILE A 117 6.03 5.40 2.54
N LEU A 118 4.85 4.79 2.45
CA LEU A 118 3.67 5.08 3.26
C LEU A 118 3.27 3.80 3.99
N ILE A 119 3.06 3.90 5.31
CA ILE A 119 2.58 2.77 6.10
C ILE A 119 1.15 3.03 6.53
N PHE A 120 0.26 2.11 6.19
CA PHE A 120 -1.11 2.11 6.65
C PHE A 120 -1.27 1.18 7.84
N ALA A 121 -1.48 1.77 9.00
CA ALA A 121 -1.97 1.09 10.18
C ALA A 121 -3.48 0.85 10.05
N ASN A 122 -3.87 -0.33 9.57
CA ASN A 122 -5.24 -0.62 9.18
C ASN A 122 -6.06 -1.23 10.32
N LYS A 123 -7.39 -1.33 10.09
CA LYS A 123 -8.40 -1.90 10.99
C LYS A 123 -8.60 -1.17 12.34
N GLN A 124 -8.32 0.13 12.34
CA GLN A 124 -8.45 1.00 13.52
C GLN A 124 -9.88 1.20 14.02
N ASP A 125 -10.86 0.76 13.25
CA ASP A 125 -12.27 0.72 13.62
C ASP A 125 -12.60 -0.35 14.67
N LEU A 126 -11.70 -1.32 14.90
CA LEU A 126 -11.95 -2.40 15.86
C LEU A 126 -11.82 -1.89 17.31
N PRO A 127 -12.77 -2.27 18.21
CA PRO A 127 -12.91 -1.67 19.53
C PRO A 127 -11.76 -2.00 20.50
N ASP A 128 -11.07 -3.11 20.30
CA ASP A 128 -10.02 -3.60 21.20
C ASP A 128 -8.62 -3.04 20.87
N LEU A 129 -8.53 -2.08 19.95
CA LEU A 129 -7.27 -1.44 19.60
C LEU A 129 -6.98 -0.25 20.50
N PRO A 130 -5.76 -0.15 21.07
CA PRO A 130 -5.33 1.05 21.75
C PRO A 130 -5.34 2.22 20.76
N PRO A 131 -5.79 3.40 21.19
CA PRO A 131 -5.76 4.59 20.35
C PRO A 131 -4.33 4.89 19.91
N PHE A 132 -4.14 5.23 18.64
CA PHE A 132 -2.85 5.69 18.17
C PHE A 132 -2.42 6.93 18.96
N PRO A 133 -1.22 6.95 19.55
CA PRO A 133 -0.71 8.16 20.15
C PRO A 133 -0.63 9.23 19.07
N SER A 134 -1.38 10.32 19.24
CA SER A 134 -1.54 11.44 18.30
C SER A 134 -0.26 12.28 18.13
N ALA A 135 0.90 11.78 18.56
CA ALA A 135 2.16 12.47 18.56
C ALA A 135 3.24 11.66 17.82
N HIS A 136 3.77 12.28 16.75
CA HIS A 136 4.97 11.90 16.01
C HIS A 136 4.88 10.63 15.13
N LEU A 137 4.37 10.85 13.91
CA LEU A 137 4.46 9.93 12.76
C LEU A 137 5.89 9.54 12.33
N THR A 138 6.91 9.99 13.04
CA THR A 138 8.32 9.69 12.77
C THR A 138 8.93 8.65 13.71
N GLY A 139 8.23 8.20 14.76
CA GLY A 139 8.82 7.35 15.80
C GLY A 139 8.11 6.02 16.11
N PHE A 140 6.92 5.76 15.55
CA PHE A 140 6.15 4.53 15.81
C PHE A 140 6.03 3.60 14.59
N LEU A 141 6.93 3.77 13.62
CA LEU A 141 7.09 2.85 12.50
C LEU A 141 8.45 2.20 12.69
N PHE A 142 8.46 1.13 13.48
CA PHE A 142 9.57 0.20 13.81
C PHE A 142 11.02 0.69 13.66
#